data_AF-A0A6N7M8K6-F1
#
_entry.id   AF-A0A6N7M8K6-F1
#
_cell.length_a   1.000
_cell.length_b   1.000
_cell.length_c   1.000
_cell.angle_alpha   90.00
_cell.angle_beta   90.00
_cell.angle_gamma   90.00
#
_symmetry.space_group_name_H-M   'P 1'
#
loop_
_entity.id
_entity.type
_entity.pdbx_description
1 polymer ?
#
loop_
_entity_poly.entity_id
_entity_poly.type
_entity_poly.pdbx_seq_one_letter_code
_entity_poly.pdbx_strand_id
1 'polypeptide(L)'
;MKEKKKGSARASSGKADKGKSAEQALRKELAGLVQSIDSEGLSFLIKQAQILLHNRQVEKINKDLQKLSAIDQKIKKDSRAVAAGKKAATSVSVDIEESGSNFILVMRASRKFLSLKEMRGLVQVCQAAESGSAAGPRLYRWFSRNRTDILSDGQIAGPADPQLRGIYELIAARYTTQG
;
A
#
# COMPACT_ATOMS: atom_id res chain seq x y z
N MET A 1 21.41 33.95 56.56
CA MET A 1 21.83 35.02 55.63
C MET A 1 23.14 34.59 54.98
N LYS A 2 23.31 34.84 53.66
CA LYS A 2 24.24 34.21 52.67
C LYS A 2 23.58 32.97 52.01
N GLU A 3 23.44 32.83 50.69
CA GLU A 3 24.25 33.34 49.56
C GLU A 3 23.45 33.45 48.25
N LYS A 4 23.93 34.32 47.35
CA LYS A 4 23.46 34.60 45.98
C LYS A 4 23.65 33.39 45.05
N LYS A 5 22.78 33.25 44.03
CA LYS A 5 23.25 33.10 42.64
C LYS A 5 22.22 33.53 41.59
N LYS A 6 22.61 34.57 40.87
CA LYS A 6 22.06 35.10 39.62
C LYS A 6 22.34 34.09 38.51
N GLY A 7 21.33 33.70 37.74
CA GLY A 7 21.48 32.82 36.59
C GLY A 7 20.40 33.09 35.55
N SER A 8 20.72 33.98 34.61
CA SER A 8 19.93 34.27 33.42
C SER A 8 19.75 33.00 32.58
N ALA A 9 18.51 32.54 32.40
CA ALA A 9 18.16 31.47 31.47
C ALA A 9 17.20 32.01 30.40
N ARG A 10 17.84 32.67 29.43
CA ARG A 10 17.57 32.69 27.98
C ARG A 10 16.25 32.08 27.50
N ALA A 11 15.44 32.93 26.90
CA ALA A 11 14.23 32.62 26.13
C ALA A 11 14.46 31.52 25.07
N SER A 12 13.60 30.51 25.07
CA SER A 12 13.50 29.51 23.99
C SER A 12 12.07 29.01 23.77
N SER A 13 11.07 29.90 23.77
CA SER A 13 9.65 29.53 23.57
C SER A 13 9.00 30.07 22.28
N GLY A 14 9.74 30.80 21.42
CA GLY A 14 9.12 31.58 20.33
C GLY A 14 8.90 30.90 18.97
N LYS A 15 9.23 29.61 18.79
CA LYS A 15 9.28 29.00 17.44
C LYS A 15 7.99 28.29 17.00
N ALA A 16 7.15 27.82 17.94
CA ALA A 16 5.91 27.11 17.61
C ALA A 16 4.73 28.06 17.34
N ASP A 17 4.79 29.30 17.83
CA ASP A 17 3.68 30.26 17.77
C ASP A 17 3.63 31.04 16.44
N LYS A 18 4.79 31.39 15.88
CA LYS A 18 4.89 32.14 14.61
C LYS A 18 4.26 31.42 13.40
N GLY A 19 4.35 30.08 13.35
CA GLY A 19 3.81 29.30 12.24
C GLY A 19 2.27 29.30 12.20
N LYS A 20 1.63 29.22 13.37
CA LYS A 20 0.17 29.27 13.49
C LYS A 20 -0.37 30.67 13.16
N SER A 21 0.35 31.71 13.56
CA SER A 21 0.00 33.11 13.24
C SER A 21 0.07 33.39 11.74
N ALA A 22 1.09 32.88 11.04
CA ALA A 22 1.22 33.03 9.58
C ALA A 22 0.13 32.27 8.80
N GLU A 23 -0.20 31.05 9.22
CA GLU A 23 -1.29 30.28 8.60
C GLU A 23 -2.65 30.96 8.78
N GLN A 24 -2.91 31.50 9.98
CA GLN A 24 -4.14 32.25 10.26
C GLN A 24 -4.23 33.54 9.43
N ALA A 25 -3.11 34.24 9.21
CA ALA A 25 -3.07 35.41 8.34
C ALA A 25 -3.46 35.07 6.90
N LEU A 26 -2.89 34.00 6.33
CA LEU A 26 -3.19 33.52 4.98
C LEU A 26 -4.65 33.07 4.83
N ARG A 27 -5.20 32.38 5.85
CA ARG A 27 -6.63 31.99 5.86
C ARG A 27 -7.55 33.21 5.85
N LYS A 28 -7.19 34.25 6.61
CA LYS A 28 -7.96 35.49 6.69
C LYS A 28 -7.90 36.27 5.37
N GLU A 29 -6.73 36.35 4.76
CA GLU A 29 -6.54 36.97 3.45
C GLU A 29 -7.34 36.25 2.36
N LEU A 30 -7.25 34.92 2.29
CA LEU A 30 -8.04 34.12 1.34
C LEU A 30 -9.54 34.32 1.54
N ALA A 31 -10.03 34.32 2.78
CA ALA A 31 -11.44 34.56 3.09
C ALA A 31 -11.92 35.96 2.69
N GLY A 32 -11.04 36.96 2.71
CA GLY A 32 -11.33 38.29 2.19
C GLY A 32 -11.43 38.30 0.66
N LEU A 33 -10.44 37.71 -0.02
CA LEU A 33 -10.40 37.67 -1.49
C LEU A 33 -11.60 36.93 -2.09
N VAL A 34 -11.97 35.80 -1.50
CA VAL A 34 -13.08 34.94 -1.94
C VAL A 34 -14.44 35.67 -2.01
N GLN A 35 -14.66 36.74 -1.23
CA GLN A 35 -15.89 37.53 -1.28
C GLN A 35 -16.08 38.29 -2.60
N SER A 36 -14.99 38.56 -3.31
CA SER A 36 -14.97 39.30 -4.58
C SER A 36 -14.87 38.41 -5.82
N ILE A 37 -14.88 37.08 -5.62
CA ILE A 37 -14.76 36.10 -6.69
C ILE A 37 -16.15 35.60 -7.08
N ASP A 38 -16.40 35.50 -8.37
CA ASP A 38 -17.63 34.99 -8.94
C ASP A 38 -17.73 33.45 -8.85
N SER A 39 -18.88 32.91 -9.24
CA SER A 39 -19.13 31.47 -9.15
C SER A 39 -18.14 30.62 -9.96
N GLU A 40 -17.69 31.13 -11.11
CA GLU A 40 -16.71 30.43 -11.96
C GLU A 40 -15.33 30.40 -11.30
N GLY A 41 -14.84 31.54 -10.80
CA GLY A 41 -13.58 31.61 -10.07
C GLY A 41 -13.58 30.80 -8.78
N LEU A 42 -14.71 30.76 -8.06
CA LEU A 42 -14.85 29.91 -6.87
C LEU A 42 -14.80 28.42 -7.21
N SER A 43 -15.45 28.01 -8.31
CA SER A 43 -15.38 26.64 -8.81
C SER A 43 -13.95 26.24 -9.17
N PHE A 44 -13.20 27.15 -9.81
CA PHE A 44 -11.79 26.93 -10.10
C PHE A 44 -10.95 26.74 -8.82
N LEU A 45 -11.10 27.61 -7.83
CA LEU A 45 -10.38 27.52 -6.55
C LEU A 45 -10.71 26.23 -5.78
N ILE A 46 -11.98 25.81 -5.77
CA ILE A 46 -12.38 24.54 -5.15
C ILE A 46 -11.69 23.37 -5.83
N LYS A 47 -11.65 23.33 -7.16
CA LYS A 47 -10.92 22.28 -7.91
C LYS A 47 -9.43 22.26 -7.56
N GLN A 48 -8.79 23.44 -7.50
CA GLN A 48 -7.37 23.52 -7.12
C GLN A 48 -7.13 23.03 -5.69
N ALA A 49 -8.00 23.38 -4.73
CA ALA A 49 -7.92 22.90 -3.37
C ALA A 49 -8.11 21.37 -3.27
N GLN A 50 -9.05 20.81 -4.03
CA GLN A 50 -9.27 19.36 -4.10
C GLN A 50 -8.05 18.62 -4.65
N ILE A 51 -7.42 19.14 -5.72
CA ILE A 51 -6.18 18.56 -6.28
C ILE A 51 -5.07 18.57 -5.23
N LEU A 52 -4.88 19.70 -4.53
CA LEU A 52 -3.85 19.82 -3.50
C LEU A 52 -4.09 18.86 -2.32
N LEU A 53 -5.34 18.69 -1.88
CA LEU A 53 -5.69 17.74 -0.83
C LEU A 53 -5.47 16.29 -1.27
N HIS A 54 -5.87 15.95 -2.50
CA HIS A 54 -5.65 14.62 -3.06
C HIS A 54 -4.16 14.30 -3.18
N ASN A 55 -3.36 15.22 -3.73
CA ASN A 55 -1.91 15.06 -3.84
C ASN A 55 -1.27 14.83 -2.46
N ARG A 56 -1.69 15.60 -1.44
CA ARG A 56 -1.22 15.41 -0.06
C ARG A 56 -1.60 14.04 0.52
N GLN A 57 -2.79 13.54 0.21
CA GLN A 57 -3.22 12.20 0.62
C GLN A 57 -2.37 11.12 -0.07
N VAL A 58 -2.17 11.24 -1.38
CA VAL A 58 -1.32 10.33 -2.18
C VAL A 58 0.11 10.35 -1.67
N GLU A 59 0.69 11.53 -1.39
CA GLU A 59 2.02 11.64 -0.80
C GLU A 59 2.13 10.99 0.57
N LYS A 60 1.10 11.12 1.42
CA LYS A 60 1.08 10.49 2.74
C LYS A 60 1.06 8.97 2.60
N ILE A 61 0.18 8.45 1.73
CA ILE A 61 0.10 7.02 1.42
C ILE A 61 1.44 6.52 0.88
N ASN A 62 2.06 7.26 -0.05
CA ASN A 62 3.36 6.91 -0.62
C ASN A 62 4.48 6.94 0.43
N LYS A 63 4.50 7.92 1.34
CA LYS A 63 5.48 7.99 2.44
C LYS A 63 5.30 6.86 3.44
N ASP A 64 4.07 6.50 3.76
CA ASP A 64 3.77 5.39 4.65
C ASP A 64 4.16 4.05 3.99
N LEU A 65 3.90 3.89 2.69
CA LEU A 65 4.40 2.76 1.89
C LEU A 65 5.93 2.71 1.82
N GLN A 66 6.61 3.85 1.69
CA GLN A 66 8.07 3.93 1.69
C GLN A 66 8.69 3.61 3.06
N LYS A 67 8.04 3.98 4.16
CA LYS A 67 8.49 3.59 5.50
C LYS A 67 8.36 2.09 5.72
N LEU A 68 7.26 1.50 5.27
CA LEU A 68 7.06 0.05 5.31
C LEU A 68 8.13 -0.67 4.45
N SER A 69 8.40 -0.19 3.25
CA SER A 69 9.44 -0.78 2.40
C SER A 69 10.86 -0.60 2.95
N ALA A 70 11.15 0.51 3.64
CA ALA A 70 12.44 0.73 4.31
C ALA A 70 12.63 -0.18 5.54
N ILE A 71 11.55 -0.46 6.29
CA ILE A 71 11.55 -1.43 7.39
C ILE A 71 11.77 -2.84 6.84
N ASP A 72 11.08 -3.21 5.76
CA ASP A 72 11.28 -4.50 5.08
C ASP A 72 12.71 -4.67 4.55
N GLN A 73 13.32 -3.61 4.03
CA GLN A 73 14.72 -3.64 3.59
C GLN A 73 15.71 -3.80 4.75
N LYS A 74 15.44 -3.19 5.91
CA LYS A 74 16.26 -3.40 7.13
C LYS A 74 16.12 -4.83 7.66
N ILE A 75 14.91 -5.37 7.73
CA ILE A 75 14.65 -6.77 8.13
C ILE A 75 15.35 -7.74 7.17
N LYS A 76 15.31 -7.48 5.85
CA LYS A 76 16.04 -8.28 4.85
C LYS A 76 17.57 -8.19 5.00
N LYS A 77 18.11 -7.06 5.44
CA LYS A 77 19.55 -6.87 5.68
C LYS A 77 20.02 -7.59 6.94
N ASP A 78 19.24 -7.56 8.01
CA ASP A 78 19.52 -8.29 9.25
C ASP A 78 19.34 -9.81 9.07
N SER A 79 18.38 -10.22 8.25
CA SER A 79 18.16 -11.64 7.91
C SER A 79 19.25 -12.21 6.99
N ARG A 80 19.93 -11.39 6.18
CA ARG A 80 21.09 -11.80 5.37
C ARG A 80 22.35 -12.08 6.20
N ALA A 81 22.48 -11.47 7.39
CA ALA A 81 23.57 -11.79 8.31
C ALA A 81 23.33 -13.12 9.06
N VAL A 82 22.08 -13.54 9.23
CA VAL A 82 21.71 -14.82 9.86
C VAL A 82 21.60 -15.97 8.84
N ALA A 83 21.42 -15.66 7.54
CA ALA A 83 21.25 -16.64 6.46
C ALA A 83 22.56 -17.18 5.84
N ALA A 84 23.71 -17.00 6.48
CA ALA A 84 24.95 -17.71 6.08
C ALA A 84 24.97 -19.17 6.57
N GLY A 85 23.96 -19.63 7.31
CA GLY A 85 23.95 -20.96 7.89
C GLY A 85 22.56 -21.54 8.13
N LYS A 86 21.72 -21.68 7.09
CA LYS A 86 20.71 -22.75 7.05
C LYS A 86 20.07 -22.87 5.68
N LYS A 87 20.09 -24.10 5.15
CA LYS A 87 19.45 -24.53 3.90
C LYS A 87 18.01 -24.01 3.77
N ALA A 88 17.70 -23.50 2.59
CA ALA A 88 16.40 -22.97 2.19
C ALA A 88 15.27 -23.98 2.42
N ALA A 89 14.39 -23.69 3.37
CA ALA A 89 13.03 -24.18 3.37
C ALA A 89 12.17 -23.14 2.63
N THR A 90 11.70 -23.50 1.45
CA THR A 90 10.85 -22.69 0.58
C THR A 90 9.46 -22.54 1.21
N SER A 91 9.28 -21.63 2.16
CA SER A 91 7.95 -21.27 2.64
C SER A 91 7.25 -20.45 1.55
N VAL A 92 6.25 -21.05 0.91
CA VAL A 92 5.37 -20.36 -0.04
C VAL A 92 4.50 -19.38 0.76
N SER A 93 4.89 -18.10 0.77
CA SER A 93 4.11 -17.03 1.39
C SER A 93 3.20 -16.38 0.34
N VAL A 94 1.98 -16.88 0.29
CA VAL A 94 0.86 -16.32 -0.49
C VAL A 94 -0.27 -16.06 0.50
N ASP A 95 -0.99 -14.95 0.34
CA ASP A 95 -2.23 -14.67 1.07
C ASP A 95 -3.18 -13.82 0.21
N ILE A 96 -4.45 -13.78 0.61
CA ILE A 96 -5.47 -12.93 -0.01
C ILE A 96 -6.14 -12.12 1.10
N GLU A 97 -5.97 -10.81 1.05
CA GLU A 97 -6.63 -9.85 1.95
C GLU A 97 -7.87 -9.27 1.25
N GLU A 98 -8.96 -9.05 2.00
CA GLU A 98 -10.20 -8.43 1.48
C GLU A 98 -10.25 -6.95 1.87
N SER A 99 -10.57 -6.08 0.91
CA SER A 99 -10.68 -4.64 1.12
C SER A 99 -11.89 -4.09 0.37
N GLY A 100 -13.05 -4.10 1.04
CA GLY A 100 -14.32 -3.69 0.46
C GLY A 100 -14.73 -4.60 -0.70
N SER A 101 -14.79 -4.07 -1.92
CA SER A 101 -15.09 -4.82 -3.14
C SER A 101 -13.85 -5.32 -3.89
N ASN A 102 -12.65 -5.11 -3.34
CA ASN A 102 -11.38 -5.51 -3.94
C ASN A 102 -10.68 -6.58 -3.10
N PHE A 103 -9.91 -7.42 -3.78
CA PHE A 103 -9.08 -8.46 -3.19
C PHE A 103 -7.61 -8.11 -3.41
N ILE A 104 -6.76 -8.32 -2.42
CA ILE A 104 -5.34 -8.04 -2.50
C ILE A 104 -4.60 -9.38 -2.43
N LEU A 105 -4.09 -9.82 -3.58
CA LEU A 105 -3.21 -10.97 -3.64
C LEU A 105 -1.81 -10.54 -3.17
N VAL A 106 -1.38 -11.10 -2.04
CA VAL A 106 -0.08 -10.86 -1.44
C VAL A 106 0.82 -12.05 -1.76
N MET A 107 1.94 -11.79 -2.43
CA MET A 107 2.92 -12.82 -2.78
C MET A 107 4.32 -12.29 -2.59
N ARG A 108 5.13 -12.92 -1.73
CA ARG A 108 6.51 -12.49 -1.45
C ARG A 108 6.58 -10.99 -1.12
N ALA A 109 7.06 -10.16 -2.06
CA ALA A 109 7.20 -8.71 -1.93
C ALA A 109 6.21 -7.91 -2.81
N SER A 110 5.28 -8.60 -3.48
CA SER A 110 4.31 -8.01 -4.39
C SER A 110 2.90 -8.04 -3.78
N ARG A 111 2.16 -6.95 -4.01
CA ARG A 111 0.74 -6.83 -3.66
C ARG A 111 -0.03 -6.43 -4.89
N LYS A 112 -1.04 -7.21 -5.22
CA LYS A 112 -1.78 -7.10 -6.48
C LYS A 112 -3.25 -6.99 -6.20
N PHE A 113 -3.82 -5.83 -6.52
CA PHE A 113 -5.25 -5.61 -6.43
C PHE A 113 -5.95 -6.40 -7.53
N LEU A 114 -7.02 -7.08 -7.16
CA LEU A 114 -7.92 -7.85 -8.01
C LEU A 114 -9.34 -7.33 -7.76
N SER A 115 -10.03 -7.01 -8.84
CA SER A 115 -11.45 -6.72 -8.83
C SER A 115 -12.26 -7.99 -8.50
N LEU A 116 -13.52 -7.81 -8.10
CA LEU A 116 -14.47 -8.92 -7.91
C LEU A 116 -14.60 -9.81 -9.15
N LYS A 117 -14.58 -9.21 -10.36
CA LYS A 117 -14.66 -9.96 -11.62
C LYS A 117 -13.44 -10.85 -11.83
N GLU A 118 -12.24 -10.33 -11.57
CA GLU A 118 -11.00 -11.11 -11.66
C GLU A 118 -10.97 -12.23 -10.62
N MET A 119 -11.36 -11.93 -9.38
CA MET A 119 -11.41 -12.92 -8.30
C MET A 119 -12.38 -14.06 -8.64
N ARG A 120 -13.58 -13.76 -9.16
CA ARG A 120 -14.52 -14.80 -9.64
C ARG A 120 -13.91 -15.65 -10.75
N GLY A 121 -13.19 -15.04 -11.69
CA GLY A 121 -12.49 -15.77 -12.74
C GLY A 121 -11.44 -16.74 -12.18
N LEU A 122 -10.68 -16.31 -11.16
CA LEU A 122 -9.72 -17.18 -10.47
C LEU A 122 -10.40 -18.33 -9.72
N VAL A 123 -11.48 -18.07 -8.99
CA VAL A 123 -12.26 -19.10 -8.30
C VAL A 123 -12.76 -20.15 -9.30
N GLN A 124 -13.30 -19.74 -10.45
CA GLN A 124 -13.75 -20.66 -11.49
C GLN A 124 -12.61 -21.51 -12.06
N VAL A 125 -11.44 -20.92 -12.28
CA VAL A 125 -10.25 -21.65 -12.74
C VAL A 125 -9.81 -22.69 -11.71
N CYS A 126 -9.80 -22.33 -10.42
CA CYS A 126 -9.47 -23.23 -9.33
C CYS A 126 -10.49 -24.36 -9.20
N GLN A 127 -11.78 -24.07 -9.24
CA GLN A 127 -12.84 -25.10 -9.14
C GLN A 127 -12.85 -26.06 -10.33
N ALA A 128 -12.56 -25.56 -11.53
CA ALA A 128 -12.44 -26.41 -12.71
C ALA A 128 -11.18 -27.30 -12.69
N ALA A 129 -10.27 -27.09 -11.74
CA ALA A 129 -9.08 -27.91 -11.55
C ALA A 129 -9.32 -28.98 -10.49
N GLU A 130 -9.26 -30.24 -10.90
CA GLU A 130 -9.48 -31.41 -10.04
C GLU A 130 -8.41 -31.59 -8.95
N SER A 131 -7.24 -30.96 -9.11
CA SER A 131 -6.14 -31.02 -8.13
C SER A 131 -5.18 -29.84 -8.25
N GLY A 132 -4.38 -29.60 -7.22
CA GLY A 132 -3.34 -28.56 -7.23
C GLY A 132 -2.27 -28.75 -8.32
N SER A 133 -2.02 -29.99 -8.76
CA SER A 133 -1.14 -30.30 -9.91
C SER A 133 -1.73 -29.79 -11.23
N ALA A 134 -3.04 -29.96 -11.42
CA ALA A 134 -3.76 -29.46 -12.60
C ALA A 134 -4.05 -27.95 -12.53
N ALA A 135 -4.11 -27.38 -11.32
CA ALA A 135 -4.43 -25.98 -11.08
C ALA A 135 -3.29 -25.03 -11.50
N GLY A 136 -2.04 -25.41 -11.25
CA GLY A 136 -0.86 -24.59 -11.56
C GLY A 136 -0.83 -24.10 -13.02
N PRO A 137 -0.85 -25.00 -14.02
CA PRO A 137 -0.85 -24.61 -15.42
C PRO A 137 -2.06 -23.77 -15.86
N ARG A 138 -3.23 -24.03 -15.27
CA ARG A 138 -4.45 -23.28 -15.57
C ARG A 138 -4.40 -21.86 -15.01
N LEU A 139 -3.95 -21.71 -13.77
CA LEU A 139 -3.71 -20.41 -13.15
C LEU A 139 -2.63 -19.62 -13.91
N TYR A 140 -1.51 -20.27 -14.27
CA TYR A 140 -0.46 -19.63 -15.05
C TYR A 140 -0.98 -19.11 -16.40
N ARG A 141 -1.78 -19.91 -17.12
CA ARG A 141 -2.42 -19.51 -18.37
C ARG A 141 -3.41 -18.37 -18.18
N TRP A 142 -4.19 -18.38 -17.09
CA TRP A 142 -5.13 -17.31 -16.78
C TRP A 142 -4.40 -16.00 -16.49
N PHE A 143 -3.37 -16.02 -15.64
CA PHE A 143 -2.55 -14.84 -15.34
C PHE A 143 -1.83 -14.32 -16.58
N SER A 144 -1.31 -15.21 -17.43
CA SER A 144 -0.65 -14.81 -18.69
C SER A 144 -1.57 -14.02 -19.63
N ARG A 145 -2.89 -14.19 -19.52
CA ARG A 145 -3.88 -13.53 -20.39
C ARG A 145 -4.48 -12.27 -19.78
N ASN A 146 -4.66 -12.27 -18.46
CA ASN A 146 -5.39 -11.21 -17.77
C ASN A 146 -4.49 -10.29 -16.97
N ARG A 147 -3.38 -10.82 -16.42
CA ARG A 147 -2.55 -10.18 -15.39
C ARG A 147 -1.10 -10.65 -15.44
N THR A 148 -0.41 -10.35 -16.54
CA THR A 148 1.00 -10.70 -16.74
C THR A 148 1.91 -10.07 -15.68
N ASP A 149 1.52 -8.93 -15.13
CA ASP A 149 2.21 -8.23 -14.03
C ASP A 149 2.26 -9.05 -12.73
N ILE A 150 1.31 -9.96 -12.50
CA ILE A 150 1.31 -10.87 -11.35
C ILE A 150 2.42 -11.92 -11.51
N LEU A 151 2.66 -12.39 -12.73
CA LEU A 151 3.71 -13.36 -13.02
C LEU A 151 5.10 -12.73 -12.89
N SER A 152 5.29 -11.53 -13.44
CA SER A 152 6.58 -10.82 -13.36
C SER A 152 6.94 -10.44 -11.93
N ASP A 153 6.03 -9.78 -11.22
CA ASP A 153 6.32 -9.19 -9.90
C ASP A 153 6.29 -10.25 -8.80
N GLY A 154 5.48 -11.30 -8.98
CA GLY A 154 5.50 -12.49 -8.16
C GLY A 154 6.76 -13.33 -8.37
N GLN A 155 7.50 -13.12 -9.47
CA GLN A 155 8.61 -13.97 -9.92
C GLN A 155 8.16 -15.44 -10.08
N ILE A 156 7.02 -15.63 -10.75
CA ILE A 156 6.45 -16.93 -11.06
C ILE A 156 7.07 -17.41 -12.37
N ALA A 157 7.97 -18.39 -12.25
CA ALA A 157 8.81 -18.79 -13.38
C ALA A 157 8.06 -19.62 -14.42
N GLY A 158 6.98 -20.31 -14.03
CA GLY A 158 6.25 -21.16 -14.96
C GLY A 158 5.05 -21.89 -14.37
N PRO A 159 4.40 -22.75 -15.18
CA PRO A 159 3.19 -23.50 -14.84
C PRO A 159 3.27 -24.38 -13.57
N ALA A 160 4.47 -24.83 -13.21
CA ALA A 160 4.73 -25.70 -12.06
C ALA A 160 5.24 -24.94 -10.83
N ASP A 161 5.20 -23.61 -10.83
CA ASP A 161 5.70 -22.81 -9.72
C ASP A 161 4.91 -23.08 -8.43
N PRO A 162 5.58 -23.36 -7.29
CA PRO A 162 4.92 -23.62 -6.01
C PRO A 162 3.99 -22.49 -5.54
N GLN A 163 4.21 -21.25 -5.97
CA GLN A 163 3.32 -20.14 -5.62
C GLN A 163 1.92 -20.29 -6.22
N LEU A 164 1.82 -20.84 -7.44
CA LEU A 164 0.52 -21.08 -8.07
C LEU A 164 -0.27 -22.12 -7.30
N ARG A 165 0.41 -23.13 -6.74
CA ARG A 165 -0.20 -24.10 -5.85
C ARG A 165 -0.71 -23.45 -4.56
N GLY A 166 0.07 -22.57 -3.94
CA GLY A 166 -0.36 -21.82 -2.76
C GLY A 166 -1.59 -20.94 -3.04
N ILE A 167 -1.62 -20.26 -4.19
CA ILE A 167 -2.80 -19.50 -4.63
C ILE A 167 -4.03 -20.41 -4.76
N TYR A 168 -3.87 -21.57 -5.42
CA TYR A 168 -4.95 -22.53 -5.57
C TYR A 168 -5.50 -23.01 -4.22
N GLU A 169 -4.63 -23.43 -3.31
CA GLU A 169 -5.02 -23.96 -2.00
C GLU A 169 -5.78 -22.90 -1.17
N LEU A 170 -5.33 -21.64 -1.19
CA LEU A 170 -6.03 -20.53 -0.53
C LEU A 170 -7.40 -20.26 -1.14
N ILE A 171 -7.46 -20.20 -2.47
CA ILE A 171 -8.71 -19.88 -3.16
C ILE A 171 -9.73 -20.99 -2.95
N ALA A 172 -9.32 -22.24 -3.12
CA ALA A 172 -10.18 -23.40 -2.94
C ALA A 172 -10.69 -23.55 -1.49
N ALA A 173 -9.88 -23.15 -0.50
CA ALA A 173 -10.27 -23.22 0.90
C ALA A 173 -11.23 -22.09 1.33
N ARG A 174 -11.05 -20.87 0.80
CA ARG A 174 -11.77 -19.67 1.28
C ARG A 174 -12.97 -19.27 0.42
N TYR A 175 -12.98 -19.64 -0.86
CA TYR A 175 -13.94 -19.11 -1.81
C TYR A 175 -14.62 -20.21 -2.62
N THR A 176 -15.94 -20.08 -2.77
CA THR A 176 -16.73 -20.90 -3.68
C THR A 176 -17.61 -20.01 -4.54
N THR A 177 -17.74 -20.32 -5.83
CA THR A 177 -18.81 -19.72 -6.63
C THR A 177 -20.13 -20.34 -6.22
N GLN A 178 -20.96 -19.56 -5.53
CA GLN A 178 -22.41 -19.81 -5.48
C GLN A 178 -22.93 -19.60 -6.90
N GLY A 179 -23.62 -20.60 -7.45
CA GLY A 179 -24.22 -20.59 -8.78
C GLY A 179 -25.23 -19.47 -8.96
#